data_AF-A0AAW0D978-F1
#
_entry.id   AF-A0AAW0D978-F1
#
_cell.length_a   1.000
_cell.length_b   1.000
_cell.length_c   1.000
_cell.angle_alpha   90.00
_cell.angle_beta   90.00
_cell.angle_gamma   90.00
#
_symmetry.space_group_name_H-M   'P 1'
#
loop_
_entity.id
_entity.type
_entity.pdbx_description
1 polymer ?
#
loop_
_entity_poly.entity_id
_entity_poly.type
_entity_poly.pdbx_seq_one_letter_code
_entity_poly.pdbx_strand_id
1 'polypeptide(L)'
;MASATADDHPSLLWIAIPSVLLVSGYFVRKWYLARRLRVHGIGKGAPGFQTNVRKVRVSPEIMARIRAGEDVSPDEIAAASARMEAEERGEAVPEPKKPETKTKTTPLPTPSESANEWLPEGITTPKKRAKGKKK
;
A
#
# COMPACT_ATOMS: atom_id res chain seq x y z
N MET A 1 6.07 21.99 -58.76
CA MET A 1 5.83 21.56 -57.37
C MET A 1 4.71 22.42 -56.82
N ALA A 2 3.47 21.92 -56.83
CA ALA A 2 2.31 22.69 -56.41
C ALA A 2 2.16 22.60 -54.89
N SER A 3 2.36 23.72 -54.21
CA SER A 3 2.03 23.92 -52.81
C SER A 3 0.51 23.96 -52.67
N ALA A 4 -0.10 22.91 -52.13
CA ALA A 4 -1.49 22.95 -51.72
C ALA A 4 -1.64 23.99 -50.59
N THR A 5 -2.29 25.10 -50.90
CA THR A 5 -2.57 26.19 -49.98
C THR A 5 -3.58 25.72 -48.94
N ALA A 6 -3.23 25.85 -47.66
CA ALA A 6 -4.07 25.45 -46.53
C ALA A 6 -5.44 26.16 -46.49
N ASP A 7 -5.64 27.17 -47.35
CA ASP A 7 -6.85 27.99 -47.45
C ASP A 7 -7.99 27.34 -48.26
N ASP A 8 -7.74 26.26 -49.00
CA ASP A 8 -8.74 25.71 -49.93
C ASP A 8 -9.87 24.92 -49.25
N HIS A 9 -9.76 24.56 -47.97
CA HIS A 9 -10.73 23.70 -47.29
C HIS A 9 -11.20 24.26 -45.92
N PRO A 10 -11.98 25.34 -45.91
CA PRO A 10 -12.54 25.91 -44.68
C PRO A 10 -13.48 24.92 -43.94
N SER A 11 -14.07 23.96 -44.66
CA SER A 11 -14.92 22.90 -44.08
C SER A 11 -14.14 21.87 -43.24
N LEU A 12 -12.85 21.68 -43.52
CA LEU A 12 -12.00 20.74 -42.77
C LEU A 12 -11.81 21.20 -41.32
N LEU A 13 -11.75 22.51 -41.06
CA LEU A 13 -11.69 23.07 -39.71
C LEU A 13 -12.96 22.74 -38.91
N TRP A 14 -14.14 22.84 -39.53
CA TRP A 14 -15.41 22.51 -38.87
C TRP A 14 -15.55 21.03 -38.50
N ILE A 15 -14.84 20.14 -39.20
CA ILE A 15 -14.79 18.71 -38.88
C ILE A 15 -13.68 18.41 -37.87
N ALA A 16 -12.50 19.01 -38.03
CA ALA A 16 -11.35 18.75 -37.19
C ALA A 16 -11.50 19.32 -35.78
N ILE A 17 -12.05 20.53 -35.63
CA ILE A 17 -12.18 21.20 -34.32
C ILE A 17 -13.01 20.35 -33.34
N PRO A 18 -14.22 19.86 -33.67
CA PRO A 18 -14.99 19.00 -32.76
C PRO A 18 -14.28 17.70 -32.42
N SER A 19 -13.63 17.05 -33.40
CA SER A 19 -12.90 15.79 -33.18
C SER A 19 -11.72 15.98 -32.22
N VAL A 20 -10.95 17.05 -32.40
CA VAL A 20 -9.81 17.38 -31.52
C VAL A 20 -10.30 17.73 -30.12
N LEU A 21 -11.40 18.47 -29.97
CA LEU A 21 -11.98 18.79 -28.66
C LEU A 21 -12.46 17.53 -27.93
N LEU A 22 -13.09 16.59 -28.63
CA LEU A 22 -13.52 15.31 -28.06
C LEU A 22 -12.35 14.48 -27.55
N VAL A 23 -11.31 14.34 -28.38
CA VAL A 23 -10.10 13.57 -28.02
C VAL A 23 -9.39 14.26 -26.85
N SER A 24 -9.18 15.57 -26.93
CA SER A 24 -8.57 16.37 -25.87
C SER A 24 -9.34 16.24 -24.55
N GLY A 25 -10.67 16.43 -24.58
CA GLY A 25 -11.53 16.28 -23.41
C GLY A 25 -11.46 14.89 -22.79
N TYR A 26 -11.37 13.84 -23.62
CA TYR A 26 -11.18 12.47 -23.14
C TYR A 26 -9.85 12.31 -22.37
N PHE A 27 -8.74 12.82 -22.92
CA PHE A 27 -7.44 12.74 -22.25
C PHE A 27 -7.38 13.56 -20.96
N VAL A 28 -7.94 14.77 -20.97
CA VAL A 28 -8.04 15.62 -19.77
C VAL A 28 -8.84 14.92 -18.68
N ARG A 29 -10.00 14.33 -19.02
CA ARG A 29 -10.82 13.57 -18.08
C ARG A 29 -10.08 12.35 -17.53
N LYS A 30 -9.40 11.59 -18.40
CA LYS A 30 -8.60 10.42 -18.01
C LYS A 30 -7.49 10.81 -17.02
N TRP A 31 -6.77 11.88 -17.31
CA TRP A 31 -5.72 12.39 -16.43
C TRP A 31 -6.27 12.89 -15.09
N TYR A 32 -7.37 13.64 -15.12
CA TYR A 32 -8.04 14.14 -13.92
C TYR A 32 -8.50 12.99 -13.00
N LEU A 33 -9.14 11.96 -13.55
CA LEU A 33 -9.56 10.80 -12.77
C LEU A 33 -8.37 10.05 -12.18
N ALA A 34 -7.30 9.85 -12.94
CA ALA A 34 -6.07 9.23 -12.44
C ALA A 34 -5.46 10.05 -11.30
N ARG A 35 -5.40 11.39 -11.43
CA ARG A 35 -4.90 12.27 -10.38
C ARG A 35 -5.80 12.24 -9.14
N ARG A 36 -7.12 12.30 -9.32
CA ARG A 36 -8.09 12.22 -8.23
C ARG A 36 -7.99 10.90 -7.47
N LEU A 37 -7.79 9.78 -8.17
CA LEU A 37 -7.54 8.47 -7.54
C LEU A 37 -6.19 8.43 -6.81
N ARG A 38 -5.16 9.11 -7.30
CA ARG A 38 -3.87 9.20 -6.58
C ARG A 38 -3.96 10.06 -5.32
N VAL A 39 -4.76 11.12 -5.33
CA VAL A 39 -4.88 12.05 -4.19
C VAL A 39 -5.91 11.56 -3.18
N HIS A 40 -7.08 11.14 -3.65
CA HIS A 40 -8.26 10.78 -2.85
C HIS A 40 -8.82 9.39 -3.17
N GLY A 41 -8.11 8.57 -3.94
CA GLY A 41 -8.62 7.26 -4.31
C GLY A 41 -8.56 6.23 -3.19
N ILE A 42 -9.03 5.05 -3.55
CA ILE A 42 -9.16 3.89 -2.67
C ILE A 42 -7.81 3.59 -2.03
N GLY A 43 -7.77 3.53 -0.69
CA GLY A 43 -6.57 3.26 0.09
C GLY A 43 -5.89 4.48 0.72
N LYS A 44 -6.25 5.72 0.34
CA LYS A 44 -5.78 6.96 1.01
C LYS A 44 -6.43 7.24 2.37
N GLY A 45 -7.53 6.54 2.66
CA GLY A 45 -8.22 6.58 3.95
C GLY A 45 -8.95 7.87 4.22
N ALA A 46 -9.80 7.85 5.24
CA ALA A 46 -10.38 9.06 5.79
C ALA A 46 -9.27 9.90 6.45
N PRO A 47 -9.40 11.23 6.48
CA PRO A 47 -8.49 12.09 7.24
C PRO A 47 -8.40 11.60 8.69
N GLY A 48 -7.18 11.29 9.15
CA GLY A 48 -6.94 10.74 10.50
C GLY A 48 -6.92 9.22 10.61
N PHE A 49 -7.20 8.46 9.54
CA PHE A 49 -7.04 7.01 9.53
C PHE A 49 -5.75 6.61 8.79
N GLN A 50 -4.84 5.91 9.47
CA GLN A 50 -3.61 5.43 8.85
C GLN A 50 -3.95 4.31 7.85
N THR A 51 -3.96 4.67 6.58
CA THR A 51 -4.20 3.76 5.44
C THR A 51 -3.03 3.86 4.47
N ASN A 52 -2.92 2.96 3.50
CA ASN A 52 -1.70 2.71 2.71
C ASN A 52 -0.54 2.06 3.49
N VAL A 53 -0.83 1.20 4.46
CA VAL A 53 0.23 0.37 5.04
C VAL A 53 0.70 -0.63 3.99
N ARG A 54 1.98 -0.55 3.62
CA ARG A 54 2.61 -1.51 2.70
C ARG A 54 3.11 -2.71 3.50
N LYS A 55 3.01 -3.91 2.90
CA LYS A 55 3.68 -5.10 3.45
C LYS A 55 5.18 -4.94 3.22
N VAL A 56 5.94 -4.81 4.29
CA VAL A 56 7.41 -4.80 4.25
C VAL A 56 7.91 -6.24 4.24
N ARG A 57 8.87 -6.55 3.38
CA ARG A 57 9.58 -7.84 3.41
C ARG A 57 10.57 -7.80 4.56
N VAL A 58 10.40 -8.72 5.51
CA VAL A 58 11.24 -8.83 6.70
C VAL A 58 12.32 -9.88 6.46
N SER A 59 13.54 -9.63 6.95
CA SER A 59 14.64 -10.59 6.84
C SER A 59 14.31 -11.90 7.59
N PRO A 60 14.86 -13.05 7.15
CA PRO A 60 14.56 -14.33 7.78
C PRO A 60 15.01 -14.40 9.25
N GLU A 61 16.07 -13.71 9.62
CA GLU A 61 16.56 -13.63 11.01
C GLU A 61 15.53 -12.93 11.93
N ILE A 62 15.05 -11.76 11.51
CA ILE A 62 14.05 -11.01 12.28
C ILE A 62 12.72 -11.78 12.33
N MET A 63 12.37 -12.48 11.27
CA MET A 63 11.17 -13.33 11.26
C MET A 63 11.26 -14.48 12.27
N ALA A 64 12.45 -15.08 12.44
CA ALA A 64 12.66 -16.12 13.45
C ALA A 64 12.52 -15.57 14.87
N ARG A 65 13.05 -14.38 15.15
CA ARG A 65 12.93 -13.71 16.45
C ARG A 65 11.50 -13.34 16.80
N ILE A 66 10.75 -12.79 15.83
CA ILE A 66 9.31 -12.52 15.99
C ILE A 66 8.54 -13.81 16.29
N ARG A 67 8.87 -14.93 15.62
CA ARG A 67 8.24 -16.23 15.89
C ARG A 67 8.61 -16.81 17.26
N ALA A 68 9.81 -16.52 17.75
CA ALA A 68 10.26 -16.91 19.08
C ALA A 68 9.60 -16.06 20.20
N GLY A 69 8.89 -14.98 19.84
CA GLY A 69 8.25 -14.07 20.80
C GLY A 69 9.21 -13.04 21.40
N GLU A 70 10.32 -12.75 20.74
CA GLU A 70 11.22 -11.66 21.12
C GLU A 70 10.66 -10.30 20.64
N ASP A 71 10.74 -9.27 21.48
CA ASP A 71 10.30 -7.92 21.15
C ASP A 71 11.32 -7.24 20.22
N VAL A 72 11.02 -7.22 18.92
CA VAL A 72 11.85 -6.55 17.91
C VAL A 72 11.36 -5.13 17.68
N SER A 73 12.26 -4.15 17.79
CA SER A 73 11.92 -2.75 17.57
C SER A 73 11.63 -2.43 16.09
N PRO A 74 10.75 -1.44 15.77
CA PRO A 74 10.48 -1.04 14.39
C PRO A 74 11.73 -0.60 13.62
N ASP A 75 12.69 0.02 14.31
CA ASP A 75 13.94 0.51 13.72
C ASP A 75 14.84 -0.65 13.29
N GLU A 76 14.85 -1.77 14.02
CA GLU A 76 15.58 -2.98 13.64
C GLU A 76 14.98 -3.65 12.40
N ILE A 77 13.65 -3.70 12.29
CA ILE A 77 12.97 -4.23 11.11
C ILE A 77 13.29 -3.36 9.89
N ALA A 78 13.27 -2.03 10.05
CA ALA A 78 13.62 -1.09 8.99
C ALA A 78 15.08 -1.25 8.56
N ALA A 79 16.02 -1.28 9.50
CA ALA A 79 17.44 -1.48 9.20
C ALA A 79 17.73 -2.82 8.52
N ALA A 80 17.09 -3.91 8.98
CA ALA A 80 17.24 -5.23 8.36
C ALA A 80 16.65 -5.27 6.95
N SER A 81 15.50 -4.64 6.73
CA SER A 81 14.87 -4.56 5.40
C SER A 81 15.71 -3.73 4.42
N ALA A 82 16.27 -2.60 4.87
CA ALA A 82 17.15 -1.76 4.07
C ALA A 82 18.47 -2.48 3.68
N ARG A 83 19.03 -3.29 4.58
CA ARG A 83 20.22 -4.11 4.29
C ARG A 83 19.96 -5.14 3.19
N MET A 84 18.83 -5.86 3.26
CA MET A 84 18.49 -6.83 2.22
C MET A 84 18.19 -6.14 0.87
N GLU A 85 17.51 -5.01 0.88
CA GLU A 85 17.23 -4.25 -0.36
C GLU A 85 18.53 -3.75 -1.01
N ALA A 86 19.51 -3.32 -0.21
CA ALA A 86 20.82 -2.93 -0.70
C ALA A 86 21.63 -4.11 -1.27
N GLU A 87 21.60 -5.26 -0.60
CA GLU A 87 22.24 -6.49 -1.07
C GLU A 87 21.61 -7.00 -2.38
N GLU A 88 20.28 -7.00 -2.49
CA GLU A 88 19.56 -7.34 -3.74
C GLU A 88 19.89 -6.38 -4.88
N ARG A 89 20.16 -5.10 -4.57
CA ARG A 89 20.51 -4.07 -5.56
C ARG A 89 21.99 -4.09 -5.96
N GLY A 90 22.82 -4.89 -5.30
CA GLY A 90 24.25 -5.00 -5.58
C GLY A 90 25.07 -3.77 -5.15
N GLU A 91 24.52 -2.89 -4.30
CA GLU A 91 25.23 -1.73 -3.76
C GLU A 91 25.94 -2.16 -2.47
N ALA A 92 27.27 -2.16 -2.48
CA ALA A 92 28.08 -2.45 -1.29
C ALA A 92 27.88 -1.33 -0.25
N VAL A 93 27.13 -1.62 0.82
CA VAL A 93 26.90 -0.68 1.92
C VAL A 93 27.93 -0.91 3.03
N PRO A 94 28.57 0.14 3.56
CA PRO A 94 29.50 0.05 4.68
C PRO A 94 28.78 -0.35 5.98
N GLU A 95 29.39 -1.29 6.71
CA GLU A 95 28.88 -1.78 8.00
C GLU A 95 28.71 -0.65 9.03
N PRO A 96 27.51 -0.46 9.62
CA PRO A 96 27.38 0.45 10.76
C PRO A 96 27.77 -0.28 12.05
N LYS A 97 28.71 0.35 12.78
CA LYS A 97 29.20 -0.03 14.10
C LYS A 97 28.05 -0.26 15.10
N LYS A 98 28.08 -1.42 15.76
CA LYS A 98 27.26 -1.75 16.94
C LYS A 98 27.47 -0.73 18.06
N PRO A 99 26.42 -0.25 18.73
CA PRO A 99 26.51 0.16 20.12
C PRO A 99 26.07 -0.99 21.03
N GLU A 100 26.95 -1.30 21.98
CA GLU A 100 26.78 -2.26 23.05
C GLU A 100 25.85 -1.72 24.16
N THR A 101 25.31 -2.65 24.96
CA THR A 101 24.92 -2.52 26.39
C THR A 101 23.58 -1.85 26.76
N LYS A 102 22.60 -2.63 27.29
CA LYS A 102 22.47 -3.01 28.71
C LYS A 102 21.18 -3.80 28.99
N THR A 103 21.38 -4.94 29.65
CA THR A 103 20.41 -5.83 30.27
C THR A 103 19.57 -5.13 31.35
N LYS A 104 18.24 -5.33 31.35
CA LYS A 104 17.44 -5.22 32.58
C LYS A 104 16.27 -6.22 32.56
N THR A 105 16.48 -7.31 33.29
CA THR A 105 15.54 -8.39 33.60
C THR A 105 14.53 -7.93 34.65
N THR A 106 13.22 -8.14 34.47
CA THR A 106 12.21 -8.24 35.55
C THR A 106 10.98 -9.03 35.01
N PRO A 107 10.34 -9.92 35.80
CA PRO A 107 9.64 -11.08 35.26
C PRO A 107 8.12 -10.91 35.01
N LEU A 108 7.63 -11.84 34.20
CA LEU A 108 6.25 -12.15 33.78
C LEU A 108 5.24 -12.32 34.94
N PRO A 109 3.98 -11.87 34.75
CA PRO A 109 2.81 -12.55 35.29
C PRO A 109 1.96 -13.19 34.18
N THR A 110 1.36 -14.32 34.56
CA THR A 110 0.54 -15.30 33.82
C THR A 110 -0.67 -14.71 33.04
N PRO A 111 -1.17 -15.45 32.02
CA PRO A 111 -2.18 -14.95 31.09
C PRO A 111 -3.57 -15.03 31.72
N SER A 112 -4.19 -13.89 31.99
CA SER A 112 -5.65 -13.84 32.02
C SER A 112 -6.10 -13.71 30.56
N GLU A 113 -7.03 -14.58 30.15
CA GLU A 113 -7.73 -14.47 28.87
C GLU A 113 -8.37 -13.09 28.80
N SER A 114 -7.70 -12.13 28.18
CA SER A 114 -8.31 -10.91 27.71
C SER A 114 -9.25 -11.31 26.58
N ALA A 115 -10.45 -11.75 26.94
CA ALA A 115 -11.59 -11.78 26.04
C ALA A 115 -11.63 -10.39 25.39
N ASN A 116 -11.32 -10.34 24.09
CA ASN A 116 -11.28 -9.10 23.33
C ASN A 116 -12.65 -8.41 23.41
N GLU A 117 -12.78 -7.43 24.30
CA GLU A 117 -13.99 -6.59 24.47
C GLU A 117 -14.38 -5.85 23.18
N TRP A 118 -13.46 -5.79 22.22
CA TRP A 118 -13.64 -5.17 20.91
C TRP A 118 -14.41 -6.05 19.93
N LEU A 119 -14.57 -7.35 20.19
CA LEU A 119 -15.40 -8.22 19.36
C LEU A 119 -16.80 -8.35 19.99
N PRO A 120 -17.88 -7.99 19.27
CA PRO A 120 -19.22 -8.27 19.75
C PRO A 120 -19.41 -9.79 19.90
N GLU A 121 -19.96 -10.22 21.04
CA GLU A 121 -20.11 -11.63 21.46
C GLU A 121 -20.87 -12.51 20.46
N GLY A 122 -21.58 -11.91 19.49
CA GLY A 122 -22.32 -12.61 18.44
C GLY A 122 -21.47 -13.25 17.33
N ILE A 123 -20.16 -12.99 17.26
CA ILE A 123 -19.28 -13.52 16.19
C ILE A 123 -18.44 -14.72 16.65
N THR A 124 -18.17 -14.85 17.95
CA THR A 124 -17.32 -15.92 18.49
C THR A 124 -18.02 -17.28 18.57
N THR A 125 -19.34 -17.31 18.41
CA THR A 125 -20.10 -18.56 18.33
C THR A 125 -20.36 -18.93 16.87
N PRO A 126 -19.86 -20.09 16.37
CA PRO A 126 -20.09 -20.50 14.99
C PRO A 126 -21.58 -20.85 14.79
N LYS A 127 -22.35 -19.91 14.25
CA LYS A 127 -23.75 -20.12 13.88
C LYS A 127 -23.83 -21.13 12.74
N LYS A 128 -24.15 -22.40 13.06
CA LYS A 128 -24.46 -23.46 12.08
C LYS A 128 -25.56 -22.97 11.14
N ARG A 129 -25.17 -22.64 9.91
CA ARG A 129 -26.07 -22.19 8.85
C ARG A 129 -26.90 -23.40 8.37
N ALA A 130 -28.20 -23.41 8.70
CA ALA A 130 -29.12 -24.45 8.24
C ALA A 130 -29.22 -24.41 6.71
N LYS A 131 -28.99 -25.57 6.09
CA LYS A 131 -29.01 -25.81 4.64
C LYS A 131 -30.46 -25.71 4.16
N GLY A 132 -30.81 -24.58 3.52
CA GLY A 132 -32.14 -24.35 2.96
C GLY A 132 -32.50 -25.37 1.89
N LYS A 133 -33.62 -26.06 2.08
CA LYS A 133 -34.23 -27.03 1.15
C LYS A 133 -34.93 -26.22 0.05
N LYS A 134 -34.44 -26.29 -1.20
CA LYS A 134 -35.15 -25.71 -2.35
C LYS A 134 -36.45 -26.48 -2.57
N LYS A 135 -37.57 -25.75 -2.64
CA LYS A 135 -38.79 -26.16 -3.33
C LYS A 135 -38.72 -25.61 -4.75
#